data_AF-A0A2S7T4A0-F1
#
_entry.id   AF-A0A2S7T4A0-F1
#
_cell.length_a   1.000
_cell.length_b   1.000
_cell.length_c   1.000
_cell.angle_alpha   90.00
_cell.angle_beta   90.00
_cell.angle_gamma   90.00
#
_symmetry.space_group_name_H-M   'P 1'
#
loop_
_entity.id
_entity.type
_entity.pdbx_description
1 polymer ?
#
loop_
_entity_poly.entity_id
_entity_poly.type
_entity_poly.pdbx_seq_one_letter_code
_entity_poly.pdbx_strand_id
1 'polypeptide(L)'
;MGLNLVLALKRIFLAFYICFVVYPNVIGMPWNLNRSSLDLFEISPLLIEEMSGYRAPISDVPYFFGYLFSLTKTLGSLLIILGLSTRIIGVCYFLVAAFYLYNYPYVSDFNYAFPIVFVTFSLLLLYFGGGKYSLDYRIGKKFGWIRPYRLSS
;
A
#
# COMPACT_ATOMS: atom_id res chain seq x y z
N MET A 1 6.68 -13.42 -22.65
CA MET A 1 7.62 -12.84 -21.66
C MET A 1 7.27 -11.39 -21.25
N GLY A 2 6.82 -10.54 -22.18
CA GLY A 2 6.60 -9.10 -21.96
C GLY A 2 5.54 -8.70 -20.92
N LEU A 3 4.34 -9.32 -20.92
CA LEU A 3 3.24 -8.90 -20.03
C LEU A 3 3.60 -8.98 -18.53
N ASN A 4 4.23 -10.07 -18.09
CA ASN A 4 4.67 -10.25 -16.71
C ASN A 4 5.71 -9.20 -16.27
N LEU A 5 6.54 -8.72 -17.20
CA LEU A 5 7.54 -7.70 -16.92
C LEU A 5 6.87 -6.33 -16.77
N VAL A 6 5.94 -6.00 -17.68
CA VAL A 6 5.16 -4.76 -17.61
C VAL A 6 4.35 -4.68 -16.31
N LEU A 7 3.68 -5.76 -15.90
CA LEU A 7 2.93 -5.82 -14.65
C LEU A 7 3.85 -5.64 -13.42
N ALA A 8 5.02 -6.28 -13.43
CA ALA A 8 6.01 -6.11 -12.36
C ALA A 8 6.54 -4.68 -12.29
N LEU A 9 6.87 -4.06 -13.43
CA LEU A 9 7.33 -2.68 -13.48
C LEU A 9 6.25 -1.71 -12.97
N LYS A 10 5.02 -1.79 -13.48
CA LYS A 10 3.90 -0.94 -13.02
C LYS A 10 3.72 -1.03 -11.51
N ARG A 11 3.75 -2.25 -10.98
CA ARG A 11 3.66 -2.50 -9.54
C ARG A 11 4.80 -1.84 -8.76
N ILE A 12 6.03 -2.07 -9.19
CA ILE A 12 7.23 -1.55 -8.50
C ILE A 12 7.25 -0.02 -8.55
N PHE A 13 7.01 0.60 -9.71
CA PHE A 13 7.00 2.05 -9.85
C PHE A 13 5.93 2.72 -8.99
N LEU A 14 4.70 2.20 -9.01
CA LEU A 14 3.62 2.78 -8.22
C LEU A 14 3.87 2.61 -6.72
N ALA A 15 4.29 1.44 -6.26
CA ALA A 15 4.64 1.22 -4.87
C ALA A 15 5.86 2.03 -4.43
N PHE A 16 6.86 2.18 -5.30
CA PHE A 16 8.02 3.05 -5.04
C PHE A 16 7.58 4.50 -4.86
N TYR A 17 6.74 5.01 -5.76
CA TYR A 17 6.21 6.36 -5.67
C TYR A 17 5.44 6.59 -4.35
N ILE A 18 4.58 5.64 -3.96
CA ILE A 18 3.85 5.72 -2.69
C ILE A 18 4.83 5.74 -1.50
N CYS A 19 5.79 4.81 -1.45
CA CYS A 19 6.69 4.63 -0.30
C CYS A 19 7.77 5.72 -0.14
N PHE A 20 8.32 6.21 -1.25
CA PHE A 20 9.50 7.07 -1.26
C PHE A 20 9.23 8.51 -1.70
N VAL A 21 8.04 8.80 -2.23
CA VAL A 21 7.69 10.17 -2.68
C VAL A 21 6.51 10.73 -1.90
N VAL A 22 5.41 9.96 -1.76
CA VAL A 22 4.17 10.45 -1.14
C VAL A 22 4.20 10.32 0.39
N TYR A 23 4.35 9.10 0.89
CA TYR A 23 4.22 8.80 2.33
C TYR A 23 5.33 9.30 3.25
N PRO A 24 6.55 9.62 2.77
CA PRO A 24 7.54 10.27 3.63
C PRO A 24 7.04 11.60 4.23
N ASN A 25 6.14 12.32 3.55
CA ASN A 25 5.55 13.57 4.05
C ASN A 25 4.37 13.34 5.02
N VAL A 26 3.98 12.08 5.25
CA VAL A 26 2.84 11.69 6.08
C VAL A 26 3.29 10.98 7.36
N ILE A 27 4.37 10.20 7.28
CA ILE A 27 4.98 9.51 8.42
C ILE A 27 6.50 9.59 8.32
N GLY A 28 7.16 9.88 9.43
CA GLY A 28 8.61 9.97 9.51
C GLY A 28 9.25 8.61 9.22
N MET A 29 10.02 8.54 8.15
CA MET A 29 10.68 7.31 7.70
C MET A 29 12.20 7.48 7.68
N PRO A 30 12.99 6.40 7.83
CA PRO A 30 14.46 6.47 7.83
C PRO A 30 15.06 7.10 6.56
N TRP A 31 14.36 6.99 5.42
CA TRP A 31 14.76 7.58 4.15
C TRP A 31 14.28 9.03 3.97
N ASN A 32 13.62 9.62 4.97
CA ASN A 32 13.08 10.99 4.91
C ASN A 32 13.65 11.97 5.94
N LEU A 33 14.67 11.56 6.69
CA LEU A 33 15.21 12.28 7.85
C LEU A 33 15.60 13.75 7.60
N ASN A 34 15.82 14.15 6.33
CA ASN A 34 16.25 15.50 5.96
C ASN A 34 15.23 16.29 5.11
N ARG A 35 14.03 15.76 4.85
CA ARG A 35 13.04 16.40 3.95
C ARG A 35 11.72 16.76 4.62
N SER A 36 11.36 16.11 5.72
CA SER A 36 10.17 16.43 6.52
C SER A 36 10.57 16.98 7.89
N SER A 37 9.73 17.84 8.46
CA SER A 37 9.82 18.27 9.86
C SER A 37 9.32 17.21 10.86
N LEU A 38 9.19 15.96 10.44
CA LEU A 38 8.67 14.84 11.23
C LEU A 38 9.84 14.01 11.78
N ASP A 39 9.78 13.70 13.06
CA ASP A 39 10.70 12.77 13.71
C ASP A 39 10.48 11.33 13.24
N LEU A 40 11.43 10.44 13.53
CA LEU A 40 11.38 9.06 13.07
C LEU A 40 10.16 8.32 13.63
N PHE A 41 9.33 7.79 12.73
CA PHE A 41 8.00 7.21 12.96
C PHE A 41 6.92 8.15 13.50
N GLU A 42 7.16 9.47 13.51
CA GLU A 42 6.12 10.44 13.84
C GLU A 42 5.09 10.56 12.71
N ILE A 43 3.81 10.72 13.04
CA ILE A 43 2.74 10.95 12.06
C ILE A 43 2.50 12.44 11.88
N SER A 44 2.27 12.85 10.64
CA SER A 44 1.84 14.20 10.30
C SER A 44 0.58 14.62 11.06
N PRO A 45 0.58 15.78 11.74
CA PRO A 45 -0.60 16.34 12.39
C PRO A 45 -1.80 16.49 11.45
N LEU A 46 -1.55 16.76 10.16
CA LEU A 46 -2.59 16.86 9.14
C LEU A 46 -3.39 15.56 9.00
N LEU A 47 -2.71 14.40 9.02
CA LEU A 47 -3.39 13.11 8.95
C LEU A 47 -4.22 12.85 10.22
N ILE A 48 -3.72 13.29 11.38
CA ILE A 48 -4.45 13.13 12.65
C ILE A 48 -5.72 13.98 12.64
N GLU A 49 -5.65 15.21 12.13
CA GLU A 49 -6.80 16.09 11.95
C GLU A 49 -7.82 15.48 11.00
N GLU A 50 -7.39 14.95 9.85
CA GLU A 50 -8.26 14.22 8.92
C GLU A 50 -8.96 13.04 9.61
N MET A 51 -8.21 12.19 10.34
CA MET A 51 -8.78 11.03 11.04
C MET A 51 -9.73 11.45 12.17
N SER A 52 -9.50 12.60 12.80
CA SER A 52 -10.38 13.14 13.84
C SER A 52 -11.73 13.58 13.27
N GLY A 53 -11.76 14.01 12.01
CA GLY A 53 -12.99 14.34 11.28
C GLY A 53 -13.79 13.14 10.80
N TYR A 54 -13.24 11.91 10.85
CA TYR A 54 -13.93 10.72 10.37
C TYR A 54 -15.06 10.29 11.31
N ARG A 55 -15.85 9.30 10.89
CA ARG A 55 -16.86 8.68 11.74
C ARG A 55 -16.22 7.77 12.78
N ALA A 56 -16.86 7.66 13.95
CA ALA A 56 -16.56 6.63 14.94
C ALA A 56 -16.54 5.22 14.28
N PRO A 57 -15.58 4.34 14.63
CA PRO A 57 -14.65 4.47 15.76
C PRO A 57 -13.34 5.22 15.44
N ILE A 58 -13.17 5.78 14.23
CA ILE A 58 -11.89 6.39 13.82
C ILE A 58 -11.65 7.71 14.55
N SER A 59 -12.69 8.53 14.68
CA SER A 59 -12.66 9.78 15.45
C SER A 59 -12.25 9.62 16.91
N ASP A 60 -12.52 8.46 17.51
CA ASP A 60 -12.35 8.24 18.94
C ASP A 60 -10.88 7.92 19.27
N VAL A 61 -10.14 7.35 18.31
CA VAL A 61 -8.73 6.97 18.44
C VAL A 61 -7.93 7.32 17.17
N PRO A 62 -7.88 8.62 16.78
CA PRO A 62 -7.36 9.05 15.48
C PRO A 62 -5.86 8.75 15.31
N TYR A 63 -5.08 8.81 16.39
CA TYR A 63 -3.67 8.44 16.39
C TYR A 63 -3.44 6.98 16.00
N PHE A 64 -4.24 6.06 16.55
CA PHE A 64 -4.11 4.63 16.25
C PHE A 64 -4.42 4.36 14.77
N PHE A 65 -5.50 4.93 14.25
CA PHE A 65 -5.88 4.75 12.84
C PHE A 65 -4.93 5.48 11.89
N GLY A 66 -4.40 6.64 12.27
CA GLY A 66 -3.34 7.33 11.53
C GLY A 66 -2.09 6.47 11.39
N TYR A 67 -1.65 5.81 12.47
CA TYR A 67 -0.55 4.84 12.42
C TYR A 67 -0.88 3.67 11.51
N LEU A 68 -2.06 3.06 11.69
CA LEU A 68 -2.47 1.90 10.92
C LEU A 68 -2.53 2.22 9.42
N PHE A 69 -3.09 3.37 9.05
CA PHE A 69 -3.21 3.84 7.67
C PHE A 69 -1.84 4.10 7.02
N SER A 70 -0.99 4.86 7.71
CA SER A 70 0.35 5.24 7.22
C SER A 70 1.30 4.05 7.16
N LEU A 71 1.31 3.18 8.17
CA LEU A 71 2.11 1.96 8.18
C LEU A 71 1.66 0.99 7.10
N THR A 72 0.34 0.78 6.94
CA THR A 72 -0.18 -0.12 5.89
C THR A 72 0.31 0.31 4.52
N LYS A 73 0.29 1.61 4.21
CA LYS A 73 0.71 2.11 2.90
C LYS A 73 2.22 2.16 2.73
N THR A 74 2.96 2.47 3.80
CA THR A 74 4.41 2.56 3.70
C THR A 74 5.04 1.16 3.68
N LEU A 75 4.76 0.34 4.69
CA LEU A 75 5.24 -1.04 4.77
C LEU A 75 4.63 -1.91 3.66
N GLY A 76 3.34 -1.75 3.37
CA GLY A 76 2.70 -2.46 2.26
C GLY A 76 3.36 -2.15 0.93
N SER A 77 3.70 -0.89 0.66
CA SER A 77 4.40 -0.51 -0.57
C SER A 77 5.80 -1.13 -0.62
N LEU A 78 6.53 -1.11 0.50
CA LEU A 78 7.85 -1.72 0.59
C LEU A 78 7.79 -3.23 0.28
N LEU A 79 6.82 -3.95 0.85
CA LEU A 79 6.60 -5.36 0.58
C LEU A 79 6.15 -5.61 -0.87
N ILE A 80 5.34 -4.73 -1.46
CA ILE A 80 4.94 -4.80 -2.88
C ILE A 80 6.14 -4.65 -3.83
N ILE A 81 7.08 -3.74 -3.52
CA ILE A 81 8.32 -3.56 -4.28
C ILE A 81 9.13 -4.86 -4.27
N LEU A 82 9.27 -5.46 -3.09
CA LEU A 82 9.92 -6.76 -2.89
C LEU A 82 9.14 -7.92 -3.54
N GLY A 83 7.84 -7.73 -3.81
CA GLY A 83 6.97 -8.78 -4.29
C GLY A 83 6.71 -9.84 -3.21
N LEU A 84 6.52 -9.40 -1.98
CA LEU A 84 6.15 -10.23 -0.84
C LEU A 84 4.68 -10.04 -0.49
N SER A 85 3.95 -11.13 -0.28
CA SER A 85 2.54 -11.15 0.15
C SER A 85 1.64 -10.18 -0.63
N THR A 86 1.86 -10.02 -1.94
CA THR A 86 1.25 -8.92 -2.71
C THR A 86 -0.28 -8.95 -2.72
N ARG A 87 -0.88 -10.15 -2.65
CA ARG A 87 -2.34 -10.31 -2.59
C ARG A 87 -2.91 -9.86 -1.24
N ILE A 88 -2.24 -10.23 -0.14
CA ILE A 88 -2.64 -9.83 1.22
C ILE A 88 -2.57 -8.30 1.33
N ILE A 89 -1.48 -7.70 0.85
CA ILE A 89 -1.34 -6.23 0.83
C ILE A 89 -2.39 -5.59 -0.08
N GLY A 90 -2.74 -6.25 -1.20
CA GLY A 90 -3.88 -5.85 -2.03
C GLY A 90 -5.17 -5.74 -1.22
N VAL A 91 -5.50 -6.73 -0.39
CA VAL A 91 -6.67 -6.65 0.51
C VAL A 91 -6.54 -5.45 1.46
N CYS A 92 -5.37 -5.26 2.09
CA CYS A 92 -5.15 -4.14 3.00
C CYS A 92 -5.36 -2.78 2.31
N TYR A 93 -4.86 -2.62 1.07
CA TYR A 93 -5.02 -1.39 0.30
C TYR A 93 -6.46 -1.14 -0.10
N PHE A 94 -7.17 -2.21 -0.45
CA PHE A 94 -8.60 -2.14 -0.75
C PHE A 94 -9.38 -1.68 0.48
N LEU A 95 -9.13 -2.28 1.65
CA LEU A 95 -9.79 -1.89 2.90
C LEU A 95 -9.50 -0.43 3.26
N VAL A 96 -8.24 0.00 3.16
CA VAL A 96 -7.86 1.40 3.42
C VAL A 96 -8.59 2.37 2.48
N ALA A 97 -8.68 2.04 1.19
CA ALA A 97 -9.43 2.87 0.24
C ALA A 97 -10.94 2.85 0.51
N ALA A 98 -11.49 1.71 0.91
CA ALA A 98 -12.89 1.57 1.29
C ALA A 98 -13.21 2.38 2.55
N PHE A 99 -12.34 2.39 3.56
CA PHE A 99 -12.49 3.24 4.75
C PHE A 99 -12.41 4.72 4.41
N TYR A 100 -11.50 5.11 3.53
CA TYR A 100 -11.38 6.49 3.06
C TYR A 100 -12.66 6.91 2.34
N LEU A 101 -13.16 6.10 1.39
CA LEU A 101 -14.44 6.34 0.72
C LEU A 101 -15.62 6.35 1.67
N TYR A 102 -15.67 5.47 2.67
CA TYR A 102 -16.77 5.43 3.63
C TYR A 102 -16.91 6.73 4.44
N ASN A 103 -15.79 7.41 4.70
CA ASN A 103 -15.76 8.65 5.47
C ASN A 103 -15.83 9.92 4.59
N TYR A 104 -16.02 9.79 3.28
CA TYR A 104 -16.06 10.93 2.35
C TYR A 104 -16.99 12.09 2.76
N PRO A 105 -18.19 11.88 3.35
CA PRO A 105 -19.10 12.98 3.68
C PRO A 105 -18.58 13.86 4.82
N TYR A 106 -17.61 13.37 5.58
CA TYR A 106 -17.08 14.03 6.78
C TYR A 106 -15.73 14.73 6.54
N VAL A 107 -15.25 14.71 5.30
CA VAL A 107 -13.98 15.33 4.90
C VAL A 107 -14.29 16.54 4.02
N SER A 108 -13.91 17.74 4.46
CA SER A 108 -14.22 19.00 3.77
C SER A 108 -13.62 19.08 2.36
N ASP A 109 -12.42 18.56 2.16
CA ASP A 109 -11.67 18.61 0.89
C ASP A 109 -11.37 17.22 0.32
N PHE A 110 -12.42 16.38 0.23
CA PHE A 110 -12.25 15.00 -0.17
C PHE A 110 -11.77 14.84 -1.63
N ASN A 111 -10.57 14.29 -1.80
CA ASN A 111 -10.02 13.96 -3.11
C ASN A 111 -10.33 12.50 -3.51
N TYR A 112 -11.24 12.31 -4.47
CA TYR A 112 -11.62 10.99 -5.01
C TYR A 112 -10.51 10.29 -5.82
N ALA A 113 -9.52 11.02 -6.35
CA ALA A 113 -8.46 10.42 -7.14
C ALA A 113 -7.64 9.43 -6.29
N PHE A 114 -7.40 9.77 -5.03
CA PHE A 114 -6.62 8.94 -4.11
C PHE A 114 -7.26 7.54 -3.90
N PRO A 115 -8.50 7.40 -3.42
CA PRO A 115 -9.10 6.09 -3.21
C PRO A 115 -9.29 5.32 -4.52
N ILE A 116 -9.60 5.97 -5.64
CA ILE A 116 -9.76 5.28 -6.94
C ILE A 116 -8.45 4.62 -7.39
N VAL A 117 -7.32 5.31 -7.25
CA VAL A 117 -5.99 4.75 -7.55
C VAL A 117 -5.71 3.55 -6.66
N PHE A 118 -6.00 3.64 -5.36
CA PHE A 118 -5.76 2.52 -4.42
C PHE A 118 -6.70 1.33 -4.65
N VAL A 119 -7.99 1.55 -4.96
CA VAL A 119 -8.93 0.47 -5.33
C VAL A 119 -8.46 -0.20 -6.62
N THR A 120 -8.11 0.58 -7.65
CA THR A 120 -7.65 0.00 -8.92
C THR A 120 -6.35 -0.78 -8.73
N PHE A 121 -5.40 -0.22 -7.98
CA PHE A 121 -4.13 -0.89 -7.71
C PHE A 121 -4.30 -2.16 -6.88
N SER A 122 -5.15 -2.12 -5.83
CA SER A 122 -5.44 -3.31 -5.02
C SER A 122 -6.10 -4.42 -5.83
N LEU A 123 -7.06 -4.10 -6.70
CA LEU A 123 -7.66 -5.10 -7.59
C LEU A 123 -6.64 -5.74 -8.53
N LEU A 124 -5.70 -4.95 -9.08
CA LEU A 124 -4.60 -5.48 -9.90
C LEU A 124 -3.69 -6.41 -9.09
N LEU A 125 -3.37 -6.05 -7.84
CA LEU A 125 -2.56 -6.88 -6.94
C LEU A 125 -3.28 -8.18 -6.54
N LEU A 126 -4.59 -8.13 -6.30
CA LEU A 126 -5.40 -9.29 -5.95
C LEU A 126 -5.49 -10.27 -7.13
N TYR A 127 -5.78 -9.74 -8.32
CA TYR A 127 -5.96 -10.54 -9.52
C TYR A 127 -4.63 -11.14 -10.02
N PHE A 128 -3.62 -10.31 -10.28
CA PHE A 128 -2.35 -10.76 -10.87
C PHE A 128 -1.34 -11.26 -9.83
N GLY A 129 -1.39 -10.77 -8.60
CA GLY A 129 -0.40 -11.08 -7.58
C GLY A 129 1.01 -10.59 -7.92
N GLY A 130 2.01 -11.24 -7.34
CA GLY A 130 3.42 -10.89 -7.50
C GLY A 130 4.01 -11.34 -8.85
N GLY A 131 3.46 -12.40 -9.44
CA GLY A 131 3.97 -13.01 -10.67
C GLY A 131 5.39 -13.56 -10.54
N LYS A 132 5.98 -13.94 -11.68
CA LYS A 132 7.29 -14.62 -11.74
C LYS A 132 8.50 -13.81 -11.22
N TYR A 133 8.35 -12.48 -11.13
CA TYR A 133 9.41 -11.57 -10.67
C TYR A 133 9.32 -11.26 -9.17
N SER A 134 8.33 -11.80 -8.46
CA SER A 134 8.18 -11.57 -7.03
C SER A 134 9.08 -12.48 -6.20
N LEU A 135 9.44 -12.02 -4.99
CA LEU A 135 10.13 -12.86 -4.03
C LEU A 135 9.26 -14.05 -3.59
N ASP A 136 7.94 -13.87 -3.46
CA ASP A 136 7.00 -14.98 -3.18
C ASP A 136 7.17 -16.13 -4.19
N TYR A 137 7.33 -15.83 -5.48
CA TYR A 137 7.52 -16.85 -6.51
C TYR A 137 8.87 -17.57 -6.37
N ARG A 138 9.93 -16.82 -6.05
CA ARG A 138 11.28 -17.40 -5.84
C ARG A 138 11.31 -18.29 -4.59
N ILE A 139 10.70 -17.83 -3.51
CA ILE A 139 10.57 -18.58 -2.24
C ILE A 139 9.73 -19.84 -2.47
N GLY A 140 8.55 -19.70 -3.08
CA GLY A 140 7.66 -20.83 -3.35
C GLY A 140 8.28 -21.89 -4.27
N LYS A 141 9.13 -21.48 -5.23
CA LYS A 141 9.92 -22.41 -6.05
C LYS A 141 11.01 -23.13 -5.23
N LYS A 142 11.69 -22.41 -4.33
CA LYS A 142 12.76 -22.98 -3.48
C LYS A 142 12.22 -24.00 -2.47
N PHE A 143 11.06 -23.73 -1.87
CA PHE A 143 10.43 -24.60 -0.88
C PHE A 143 9.51 -25.68 -1.49
N GLY A 144 9.43 -25.76 -2.83
CA GLY A 144 8.62 -26.77 -3.53
C GLY A 144 7.10 -26.56 -3.42
N TRP A 145 6.65 -25.43 -2.89
CA TRP A 145 5.23 -25.07 -2.77
C TRP A 145 4.58 -24.78 -4.13
N ILE A 146 5.40 -24.37 -5.10
CA ILE A 146 4.98 -24.16 -6.49
C ILE A 146 5.49 -25.36 -7.29
N ARG A 147 4.61 -26.32 -7.60
CA ARG A 147 4.92 -27.35 -8.59
C ARG A 147 5.09 -26.64 -9.94
N PRO A 148 6.18 -26.87 -10.69
CA PRO A 148 6.23 -26.42 -12.07
C PRO A 148 5.03 -27.07 -12.77
N TYR A 149 4.14 -26.27 -13.35
CA TYR A 149 3.19 -26.81 -14.30
C TYR A 149 4.02 -27.54 -15.35
N ARG A 150 3.94 -28.86 -15.35
CA ARG A 150 4.45 -29.70 -16.41
C ARG A 150 3.60 -29.34 -17.62
N LEU A 151 4.04 -28.36 -18.41
CA LEU A 151 3.50 -28.14 -19.74
C LEU A 151 3.88 -29.40 -20.53
N SER A 152 2.97 -30.37 -20.59
CA SER A 152 3.02 -31.42 -21.59
C SER A 152 2.81 -30.77 -22.95
N SER A 153 3.72 -31.10 -23.86
CA SER A 153 3.75 -30.79 -25.31
C SER A 153 3.79 -29.32 -25.70
#